data_AF-A0A3D0H7D6-F1
#
_entry.id   AF-A0A3D0H7D6-F1
#
_cell.length_a   1.000
_cell.length_b   1.000
_cell.length_c   1.000
_cell.angle_alpha   90.00
_cell.angle_beta   90.00
_cell.angle_gamma   90.00
#
_symmetry.space_group_name_H-M   'P 1'
#
loop_
_entity.id
_entity.type
_entity.pdbx_description
1 polymer ?
#
loop_
_entity_poly.entity_id
_entity_poly.type
_entity_poly.pdbx_seq_one_letter_code
_entity_poly.pdbx_strand_id
1 'polypeptide(L)'
;MLCQFAVCLYLVQVWPARVAFQWLLQASAVLSIVHLELHRYLAQNHAPASNDLFSSLGVANNITMARGWGVSCIAGFAFLPDATIRGGTEWMSYVPGLLYLVIGCTDLVDGLWARYAGTESVLGRRLDLEMDALGVLAASTLAVWMKRLPLFYLMVGASYYLFRFCIWYRGLRGRIVLPLNDRPMARVMAGLNMGFIGVALLPIFAARVLTWAAVFFSVPLLLGFLWDWLVVSGRMTTGCVDRLESLIAKTTGAVAMLMRIVVLGCGAVVAGAHLPTLPALEVLVGVSLSVMIVLGWLGRCAALGASCWLAQAASSSDAPPVFLVALSATLMLIILGTGPWSLWKPEDGYLSRRAGTRSTP
;
A
#
# COMPACT_ATOMS: atom_id res chain seq x y z
N MET A 1 7.72 16.64 -19.02
CA MET A 1 9.08 16.31 -19.51
C MET A 1 10.17 17.26 -19.00
N LEU A 2 9.98 18.59 -19.02
CA LEU A 2 11.00 19.56 -18.53
C LEU A 2 11.52 19.27 -17.11
N CYS A 3 10.64 18.95 -16.16
CA CYS A 3 11.05 18.61 -14.79
C CYS A 3 11.90 17.33 -14.71
N GLN A 4 11.63 16.31 -15.54
CA GLN A 4 12.47 15.10 -15.58
C GLN A 4 13.85 15.38 -16.16
N PHE A 5 13.93 16.28 -17.15
CA PHE A 5 15.21 16.71 -17.70
C PHE A 5 16.06 17.44 -16.64
N ALA A 6 15.45 18.33 -15.86
CA ALA A 6 16.12 18.98 -14.73
C ALA A 6 16.64 17.97 -13.69
N VAL A 7 15.83 16.96 -13.35
CA VAL A 7 16.27 15.88 -12.45
C VAL A 7 17.41 15.08 -13.07
N CYS A 8 17.35 14.75 -14.36
CA CYS A 8 18.43 14.06 -15.07
C CYS A 8 19.73 14.87 -15.05
N LEU A 9 19.67 16.19 -15.27
CA LEU A 9 20.85 17.06 -15.20
C LEU A 9 21.50 17.05 -13.82
N TYR A 10 20.69 17.02 -12.76
CA TYR A 10 21.19 16.83 -11.40
C TYR A 10 21.82 15.43 -11.21
N LEU A 11 21.15 14.37 -11.68
CA LEU A 11 21.66 13.00 -11.56
C LEU A 11 22.99 12.81 -12.30
N VAL A 12 23.24 13.48 -13.43
CA VAL A 12 24.53 13.43 -14.14
C VAL A 12 25.70 13.95 -13.29
N GLN A 13 25.44 14.80 -12.30
CA GLN A 13 26.48 15.29 -11.37
C GLN A 13 26.93 14.22 -10.37
N VAL A 14 26.07 13.23 -10.09
CA VAL A 14 26.29 12.22 -9.04
C VAL A 14 26.49 10.83 -9.61
N TRP A 15 25.92 10.55 -10.79
CA TRP A 15 25.94 9.26 -11.46
C TRP A 15 26.66 9.33 -12.81
N PRO A 16 27.19 8.20 -13.30
CA PRO A 16 27.65 8.12 -14.68
C PRO A 16 26.52 8.53 -15.64
N ALA A 17 26.84 9.35 -16.64
CA ALA A 17 25.85 9.91 -17.56
C ALA A 17 24.95 8.83 -18.19
N ARG A 18 25.51 7.65 -18.53
CA ARG A 18 24.76 6.51 -19.04
C ARG A 18 23.61 6.07 -18.12
N VAL A 19 23.85 6.05 -16.81
CA VAL A 19 22.84 5.63 -15.81
C VAL A 19 21.77 6.72 -15.65
N ALA A 20 22.17 8.00 -15.62
CA ALA A 20 21.23 9.11 -15.58
C ALA A 20 20.33 9.16 -16.84
N PHE A 21 20.89 8.91 -18.03
CA PHE A 21 20.10 8.80 -19.26
C PHE A 21 19.16 7.58 -19.26
N GLN A 22 19.61 6.45 -18.71
CA GLN A 22 18.74 5.27 -18.54
C GLN A 22 17.54 5.61 -17.63
N TRP A 23 17.80 6.29 -16.51
CA TRP A 23 16.74 6.79 -15.61
C TRP A 23 15.76 7.68 -16.36
N LEU A 24 16.27 8.65 -17.15
CA LEU A 24 15.44 9.58 -17.91
C LEU A 24 14.57 8.85 -18.93
N LEU A 25 15.12 7.86 -19.66
CA LEU A 25 14.39 7.11 -20.67
C LEU A 25 13.22 6.35 -20.07
N GLN A 26 13.46 5.62 -18.98
CA GLN A 26 12.44 4.84 -18.28
C GLN A 26 11.37 5.75 -17.65
N ALA A 27 11.79 6.82 -16.98
CA ALA A 27 10.87 7.80 -16.40
C ALA A 27 10.03 8.50 -17.47
N SER A 28 10.62 8.81 -18.63
CA SER A 28 9.90 9.41 -19.76
C SER A 28 8.87 8.45 -20.34
N ALA A 29 9.21 7.17 -20.50
CA ALA A 29 8.29 6.15 -21.00
C ALA A 29 7.05 6.01 -20.11
N VAL A 30 7.23 5.95 -18.79
CA VAL A 30 6.10 5.89 -17.84
C VAL A 30 5.32 7.20 -17.82
N LEU A 31 5.98 8.35 -17.90
CA LEU A 31 5.28 9.63 -17.99
C LEU A 31 4.44 9.75 -19.27
N SER A 32 4.90 9.19 -20.38
CA SER A 32 4.11 9.09 -21.61
C SER A 32 2.85 8.27 -21.40
N ILE A 33 2.92 7.14 -20.69
CA ILE A 33 1.74 6.33 -20.33
C ILE A 33 0.76 7.15 -19.49
N VAL A 34 1.25 7.90 -18.50
CA VAL A 34 0.42 8.79 -17.66
C VAL A 34 -0.34 9.82 -18.52
N HIS A 35 0.34 10.45 -19.49
CA HIS A 35 -0.30 11.42 -20.39
C HIS A 35 -1.27 10.76 -21.37
N LEU A 36 -0.97 9.53 -21.83
CA LEU A 36 -1.88 8.77 -22.70
C LEU A 36 -3.18 8.41 -21.97
N GLU A 37 -3.11 7.93 -20.72
CA GLU A 37 -4.30 7.63 -19.92
C GLU A 37 -5.10 8.91 -19.62
N LEU A 38 -4.44 10.03 -19.30
CA LEU A 38 -5.12 11.32 -19.19
C LEU A 38 -5.88 11.64 -20.48
N HIS A 39 -5.19 11.63 -21.62
CA HIS A 39 -5.78 11.98 -22.91
C HIS A 39 -6.97 11.07 -23.28
N ARG A 40 -6.85 9.77 -23.01
CA ARG A 40 -7.88 8.77 -23.26
C ARG A 40 -9.17 9.04 -22.48
N TYR A 41 -9.08 9.55 -21.25
CA TYR A 41 -10.24 9.79 -20.40
C TYR A 41 -10.64 11.26 -20.28
N LEU A 42 -10.01 12.20 -21.03
CA LEU A 42 -10.36 13.63 -20.98
C LEU A 42 -11.86 13.89 -21.20
N ALA A 43 -12.50 13.10 -22.08
CA ALA A 43 -13.94 13.18 -22.33
C ALA A 43 -14.82 12.82 -21.11
N GLN A 44 -14.23 12.26 -20.04
CA GLN A 44 -14.90 11.91 -18.79
C GLN A 44 -14.70 12.98 -17.70
N ASN A 45 -14.21 14.18 -18.06
CA ASN A 45 -14.00 15.28 -17.11
C ASN A 45 -15.31 15.99 -16.73
N HIS A 46 -16.25 15.25 -16.15
CA HIS A 46 -17.55 15.76 -15.71
C HIS A 46 -17.91 15.17 -14.34
N ALA A 47 -18.89 15.79 -13.66
CA ALA A 47 -19.39 15.32 -12.38
C ALA A 47 -20.10 13.95 -12.53
N PRO A 48 -20.21 13.12 -11.48
CA PRO A 48 -20.92 11.85 -11.57
C PRO A 48 -22.42 11.97 -11.92
N ALA A 49 -23.04 13.11 -11.58
CA ALA A 49 -24.46 13.37 -11.75
C ALA A 49 -24.81 14.26 -12.97
N SER A 50 -23.80 14.77 -13.69
CA SER A 50 -23.98 15.62 -14.88
C SER A 50 -23.01 15.20 -15.98
N ASN A 51 -23.40 15.36 -17.24
CA ASN A 51 -22.52 15.16 -18.38
C ASN A 51 -21.81 16.46 -18.83
N ASP A 52 -22.01 17.56 -18.09
CA ASP A 52 -21.35 18.83 -18.39
C ASP A 52 -19.86 18.75 -18.05
N LEU A 53 -19.03 18.96 -19.08
CA LEU A 53 -17.59 18.93 -18.93
C LEU A 53 -17.11 20.13 -18.12
N PHE A 54 -16.22 19.88 -17.16
CA PHE A 54 -15.50 20.93 -16.47
C PHE A 54 -14.55 21.64 -17.43
N SER A 55 -14.48 22.96 -17.32
CA SER A 55 -13.59 23.82 -18.13
C SER A 55 -12.11 23.67 -17.78
N SER A 56 -11.80 23.05 -16.64
CA SER A 56 -10.44 22.75 -16.21
C SER A 56 -10.39 21.38 -15.53
N LEU A 57 -9.18 20.85 -15.35
CA LEU A 57 -8.97 19.60 -14.59
C LEU A 57 -9.28 19.77 -13.10
N GLY A 58 -9.15 20.98 -12.57
CA GLY A 58 -9.30 21.25 -11.14
C GLY A 58 -8.08 20.82 -10.32
N VAL A 59 -8.08 21.21 -9.03
CA VAL A 59 -6.94 21.01 -8.11
C VAL A 59 -6.68 19.53 -7.86
N ALA A 60 -7.72 18.72 -7.65
CA ALA A 60 -7.57 17.29 -7.36
C ALA A 60 -6.88 16.53 -8.50
N ASN A 61 -7.35 16.69 -9.74
CA ASN A 61 -6.74 16.03 -10.90
C ASN A 61 -5.30 16.53 -11.16
N ASN A 62 -4.99 17.79 -10.85
CA ASN A 62 -3.61 18.30 -10.92
C ASN A 62 -2.70 17.61 -9.89
N ILE A 63 -3.19 17.34 -8.67
CA ILE A 63 -2.45 16.58 -7.67
C ILE A 63 -2.24 15.14 -8.16
N THR A 64 -3.28 14.50 -8.71
CA THR A 64 -3.15 13.15 -9.30
C THR A 64 -2.14 13.11 -10.45
N MET A 65 -2.06 14.16 -11.28
CA MET A 65 -1.04 14.27 -12.33
C MET A 65 0.38 14.47 -11.77
N ALA A 66 0.53 15.27 -10.71
CA ALA A 66 1.80 15.41 -10.00
C ALA A 66 2.23 14.06 -9.37
N ARG A 67 1.26 13.28 -8.86
CA ARG A 67 1.46 11.93 -8.36
C ARG A 67 1.93 10.98 -9.46
N GLY A 68 1.28 11.01 -10.63
CA GLY A 68 1.70 10.28 -11.82
C GLY A 68 3.12 10.64 -12.29
N TRP A 69 3.51 11.91 -12.20
CA TRP A 69 4.90 12.32 -12.42
C TRP A 69 5.85 11.71 -11.38
N GLY A 70 5.50 11.71 -10.09
CA GLY A 70 6.27 11.04 -9.05
C GLY A 70 6.44 9.54 -9.30
N VAL A 71 5.37 8.85 -9.72
CA VAL A 71 5.40 7.43 -10.11
C VAL A 71 6.36 7.20 -11.28
N SER A 72 6.36 8.11 -12.26
CA SER A 72 7.30 8.04 -13.38
C SER A 72 8.77 8.17 -12.92
N CYS A 73 9.04 9.02 -11.94
CA CYS A 73 10.37 9.16 -11.35
C CYS A 73 10.80 7.89 -10.62
N ILE A 74 9.89 7.22 -9.89
CA ILE A 74 10.15 5.92 -9.25
C ILE A 74 10.48 4.85 -10.29
N ALA A 75 9.72 4.79 -11.37
CA ALA A 75 9.97 3.85 -12.45
C ALA A 75 11.34 4.06 -13.10
N GLY A 76 11.86 5.29 -13.13
CA GLY A 76 13.21 5.60 -13.58
C GLY A 76 14.33 4.93 -12.78
N PHE A 77 14.08 4.55 -11.52
CA PHE A 77 15.06 3.80 -10.72
C PHE A 77 15.07 2.30 -11.05
N ALA A 78 14.07 1.79 -11.78
CA ALA A 78 13.98 0.38 -12.09
C ALA A 78 15.13 -0.05 -13.02
N PHE A 79 15.65 -1.26 -12.85
CA PHE A 79 16.73 -1.79 -13.71
C PHE A 79 18.05 -1.01 -13.68
N LEU A 80 18.23 -0.06 -12.74
CA LEU A 80 19.52 0.58 -12.53
C LEU A 80 20.44 -0.31 -11.67
N PRO A 81 21.77 -0.22 -11.82
CA PRO A 81 22.68 -0.98 -10.97
C PRO A 81 22.51 -0.64 -9.47
N ASP A 82 22.36 -1.65 -8.62
CA ASP A 82 22.18 -1.47 -7.16
C ASP A 82 23.34 -0.68 -6.54
N ALA A 83 24.56 -0.89 -7.03
CA ALA A 83 25.74 -0.14 -6.63
C ALA A 83 25.64 1.36 -6.93
N THR A 84 24.87 1.78 -7.95
CA THR A 84 24.69 3.21 -8.25
C THR A 84 23.63 3.85 -7.35
N ILE A 85 22.56 3.14 -7.03
CA ILE A 85 21.52 3.61 -6.10
C ILE A 85 22.07 3.71 -4.67
N ARG A 86 22.88 2.73 -4.25
CA ARG A 86 23.44 2.67 -2.89
C ARG A 86 24.80 3.35 -2.74
N GLY A 87 25.59 3.43 -3.82
CA GLY A 87 26.96 3.91 -3.80
C GLY A 87 27.16 5.36 -4.25
N GLY A 88 26.09 6.09 -4.58
CA GLY A 88 26.17 7.54 -4.82
C GLY A 88 26.40 8.31 -3.52
N THR A 89 25.33 8.60 -2.79
CA THR A 89 25.37 9.22 -1.46
C THR A 89 24.39 8.51 -0.54
N GLU A 90 24.67 8.39 0.76
CA GLU A 90 23.84 7.62 1.70
C GLU A 90 22.35 7.99 1.64
N TRP A 91 22.03 9.29 1.52
CA TRP A 91 20.65 9.78 1.43
C TRP A 91 19.91 9.32 0.16
N MET A 92 20.61 9.05 -0.95
CA MET A 92 19.98 8.63 -2.22
C MET A 92 19.31 7.26 -2.10
N SER A 93 19.81 6.40 -1.21
CA SER A 93 19.21 5.09 -0.94
C SER A 93 17.80 5.20 -0.32
N TYR A 94 17.47 6.33 0.31
CA TYR A 94 16.15 6.61 0.89
C TYR A 94 15.18 7.25 -0.10
N VAL A 95 15.69 7.84 -1.20
CA VAL A 95 14.89 8.64 -2.15
C VAL A 95 13.71 7.86 -2.73
N PRO A 96 13.86 6.61 -3.24
CA PRO A 96 12.72 5.92 -3.83
C PRO A 96 11.61 5.61 -2.81
N GLY A 97 11.97 5.23 -1.59
CA GLY A 97 11.00 4.95 -0.52
C GLY A 97 10.30 6.20 -0.02
N LEU A 98 11.05 7.28 0.23
CA LEU A 98 10.48 8.58 0.64
C LEU A 98 9.57 9.16 -0.45
N LEU A 99 10.00 9.11 -1.71
CA LEU A 99 9.19 9.56 -2.84
C LEU A 99 7.89 8.78 -2.94
N TYR A 100 7.93 7.45 -2.78
CA TYR A 100 6.71 6.63 -2.82
C TYR A 100 5.76 6.92 -1.65
N LEU A 101 6.31 7.11 -0.45
CA LEU A 101 5.50 7.48 0.72
C LEU A 101 4.86 8.86 0.56
N VAL A 102 5.59 9.85 0.01
CA VAL A 102 5.03 11.17 -0.29
C VAL A 102 3.89 11.05 -1.31
N ILE A 103 4.07 10.26 -2.36
CA ILE A 103 3.04 9.96 -3.38
C ILE A 103 1.80 9.36 -2.72
N GLY A 104 1.96 8.36 -1.84
CA GLY A 104 0.85 7.75 -1.11
C GLY A 104 0.16 8.71 -0.14
N CYS A 105 0.90 9.60 0.53
CA CYS A 105 0.30 10.63 1.37
C CYS A 105 -0.50 11.66 0.55
N THR A 106 -0.03 12.03 -0.65
CA THR A 106 -0.75 12.98 -1.51
C THR A 106 -2.08 12.45 -2.03
N ASP A 107 -2.21 11.12 -2.20
CA ASP A 107 -3.47 10.43 -2.54
C ASP A 107 -4.54 10.57 -1.44
N LEU A 108 -4.13 10.59 -0.17
CA LEU A 108 -5.08 10.84 0.91
C LEU A 108 -5.59 12.29 0.85
N VAL A 109 -4.71 13.23 0.49
CA VAL A 109 -5.02 14.67 0.47
C VAL A 109 -5.91 15.05 -0.71
N ASP A 110 -5.65 14.54 -1.91
CA ASP A 110 -6.46 14.90 -3.09
C ASP A 110 -7.89 14.35 -3.00
N GLY A 111 -8.06 13.12 -2.50
CA GLY A 111 -9.37 12.52 -2.26
C GLY A 111 -10.16 13.28 -1.19
N LEU A 112 -9.50 13.73 -0.12
CA LEU A 112 -10.12 14.57 0.91
C LEU A 112 -10.53 15.93 0.34
N TRP A 113 -9.65 16.56 -0.44
CA TRP A 113 -9.92 17.85 -1.06
C TRP A 113 -11.09 17.78 -2.04
N ALA A 114 -11.10 16.79 -2.93
CA ALA A 114 -12.16 16.60 -3.93
C ALA A 114 -13.54 16.47 -3.27
N ARG A 115 -13.62 15.72 -2.16
CA ARG A 115 -14.85 15.53 -1.38
C ARG A 115 -15.29 16.81 -0.67
N TYR A 116 -14.36 17.54 -0.08
CA TYR A 116 -14.66 18.79 0.63
C TYR A 116 -15.10 19.90 -0.34
N ALA A 117 -14.40 20.04 -1.47
CA ALA A 117 -14.66 21.07 -2.47
C ALA A 117 -15.81 20.71 -3.43
N GLY A 118 -16.32 19.48 -3.39
CA GLY A 118 -17.39 19.01 -4.30
C GLY A 118 -16.95 18.92 -5.76
N THR A 119 -15.64 18.80 -6.01
CA THR A 119 -15.04 18.76 -7.36
C THR A 119 -14.74 17.34 -7.82
N GLU A 120 -15.50 16.34 -7.35
CA GLU A 120 -15.32 14.95 -7.78
C GLU A 120 -15.69 14.80 -9.26
N SER A 121 -14.80 14.21 -10.06
CA SER A 121 -15.03 13.93 -11.48
C SER A 121 -14.92 12.44 -11.79
N VAL A 122 -15.58 11.99 -12.85
CA VAL A 122 -15.44 10.60 -13.33
C VAL A 122 -14.02 10.35 -13.81
N LEU A 123 -13.43 11.30 -14.56
CA LEU A 123 -12.01 11.31 -14.94
C LEU A 123 -11.10 11.18 -13.72
N GLY A 124 -11.29 11.99 -12.68
CA GLY A 124 -10.44 11.99 -11.50
C GLY A 124 -10.41 10.63 -10.82
N ARG A 125 -11.58 10.03 -10.55
CA ARG A 125 -11.66 8.68 -9.96
C ARG A 125 -11.00 7.61 -10.82
N ARG A 126 -11.08 7.73 -12.15
CA ARG A 126 -10.45 6.78 -13.06
C ARG A 126 -8.93 6.95 -13.07
N LEU A 127 -8.47 8.19 -13.17
CA LEU A 127 -7.05 8.54 -13.22
C LEU A 127 -6.36 8.12 -11.93
N ASP A 128 -6.98 8.41 -10.79
CA ASP A 128 -6.55 8.03 -9.44
C ASP A 128 -6.23 6.53 -9.35
N LEU A 129 -7.20 5.70 -9.75
CA LEU A 129 -7.07 4.25 -9.75
C LEU A 129 -5.98 3.73 -10.71
N GLU A 130 -5.83 4.35 -11.90
CA GLU A 130 -4.76 3.97 -12.83
C GLU A 130 -3.37 4.40 -12.32
N MET A 131 -3.26 5.57 -11.67
CA MET A 131 -2.00 6.06 -11.07
C MET A 131 -1.57 5.20 -9.89
N ASP A 132 -2.50 4.77 -9.05
CA ASP A 132 -2.21 3.88 -7.92
C ASP A 132 -1.74 2.52 -8.41
N ALA A 133 -2.44 1.94 -9.38
CA ALA A 133 -2.02 0.67 -9.97
C ALA A 133 -0.64 0.75 -10.62
N LEU A 134 -0.38 1.83 -11.36
CA LEU A 134 0.93 2.09 -11.97
C LEU A 134 2.02 2.30 -10.90
N GLY A 135 1.69 3.01 -9.83
CA GLY A 135 2.56 3.23 -8.68
C GLY A 135 2.94 1.93 -7.98
N VAL A 136 1.96 1.07 -7.67
CA VAL A 136 2.19 -0.25 -7.06
C VAL A 136 3.00 -1.13 -8.00
N LEU A 137 2.75 -1.12 -9.32
CA LEU A 137 3.55 -1.86 -10.28
C LEU A 137 5.01 -1.38 -10.35
N ALA A 138 5.22 -0.06 -10.47
CA ALA A 138 6.56 0.53 -10.55
C ALA A 138 7.35 0.26 -9.26
N ALA A 139 6.73 0.48 -8.10
CA ALA A 139 7.37 0.33 -6.81
C ALA A 139 7.63 -1.14 -6.44
N SER A 140 6.70 -2.06 -6.74
CA SER A 140 6.94 -3.51 -6.56
C SER A 140 8.05 -4.02 -7.49
N THR A 141 8.09 -3.56 -8.74
CA THR A 141 9.18 -3.87 -9.69
C THR A 141 10.52 -3.40 -9.15
N LEU A 142 10.58 -2.15 -8.69
CA LEU A 142 11.80 -1.58 -8.10
C LEU A 142 12.23 -2.33 -6.84
N ALA A 143 11.32 -2.63 -5.92
CA ALA A 143 11.62 -3.32 -4.67
C ALA A 143 12.16 -4.74 -4.90
N VAL A 144 11.61 -5.46 -5.88
CA VAL A 144 12.13 -6.78 -6.28
C VAL A 144 13.48 -6.66 -6.97
N TRP A 145 13.64 -5.67 -7.85
CA TRP A 145 14.92 -5.41 -8.52
C TRP A 145 16.04 -5.09 -7.53
N MET A 146 15.76 -4.29 -6.49
CA MET A 146 16.68 -3.96 -5.40
C MET A 146 16.88 -5.10 -4.38
N LYS A 147 16.32 -6.30 -4.65
CA LYS A 147 16.36 -7.48 -3.78
C LYS A 147 15.81 -7.22 -2.36
N ARG A 148 14.90 -6.24 -2.22
CA ARG A 148 14.23 -5.91 -0.95
C ARG A 148 13.00 -6.80 -0.74
N LEU A 149 12.30 -7.12 -1.82
CA LEU A 149 11.12 -7.97 -1.83
C LEU A 149 11.34 -9.22 -2.69
N PRO A 150 10.66 -10.34 -2.36
CA PRO A 150 10.74 -11.58 -3.12
C PRO A 150 10.03 -11.47 -4.48
N LEU A 151 10.45 -12.27 -5.46
CA LEU A 151 9.94 -12.23 -6.83
C LEU A 151 8.42 -12.39 -6.94
N PHE A 152 7.81 -13.23 -6.09
CA PHE A 152 6.35 -13.43 -6.11
C PHE A 152 5.57 -12.13 -5.84
N TYR A 153 6.20 -11.14 -5.20
CA TYR A 153 5.57 -9.87 -4.88
C TYR A 153 5.24 -9.04 -6.14
N LEU A 154 5.87 -9.33 -7.29
CA LEU A 154 5.47 -8.73 -8.57
C LEU A 154 4.01 -9.04 -8.94
N MET A 155 3.46 -10.16 -8.46
CA MET A 155 2.05 -10.50 -8.68
C MET A 155 1.11 -9.47 -8.05
N VAL A 156 1.52 -8.80 -6.96
CA VAL A 156 0.76 -7.70 -6.35
C VAL A 156 0.66 -6.52 -7.33
N GLY A 157 1.78 -6.07 -7.90
CA GLY A 157 1.78 -5.00 -8.91
C GLY A 157 1.07 -5.38 -10.21
N ALA A 158 1.17 -6.64 -10.64
CA ALA A 158 0.52 -7.12 -11.85
C ALA A 158 -0.98 -7.40 -11.68
N SER A 159 -1.47 -7.58 -10.45
CA SER A 159 -2.82 -8.06 -10.13
C SER A 159 -3.92 -7.23 -10.81
N TYR A 160 -3.84 -5.91 -10.73
CA TYR A 160 -4.80 -4.99 -11.36
C TYR A 160 -4.85 -5.17 -12.89
N TYR A 161 -3.70 -5.21 -13.54
CA TYR A 161 -3.61 -5.35 -14.99
C TYR A 161 -4.05 -6.74 -15.46
N LEU A 162 -3.67 -7.79 -14.74
CA LEU A 162 -4.14 -9.15 -14.98
C LEU A 162 -5.66 -9.25 -14.82
N PHE A 163 -6.22 -8.64 -13.78
CA PHE A 163 -7.66 -8.60 -13.55
C PHE A 163 -8.40 -7.87 -14.67
N ARG A 164 -7.92 -6.70 -15.08
CA ARG A 164 -8.46 -5.94 -16.22
C ARG A 164 -8.38 -6.71 -17.53
N PHE A 165 -7.24 -7.35 -17.80
CA PHE A 165 -7.05 -8.19 -18.99
C PHE A 165 -8.02 -9.38 -19.00
N CYS A 166 -8.20 -10.04 -17.86
CA CYS A 166 -9.12 -11.15 -17.70
C CYS A 166 -10.58 -10.74 -17.95
N ILE A 167 -11.00 -9.55 -17.51
CA ILE A 167 -12.33 -8.99 -17.82
C ILE A 167 -12.48 -8.72 -19.32
N TRP A 168 -11.49 -8.03 -19.92
CA TRP A 168 -11.50 -7.71 -21.34
C TRP A 168 -11.57 -8.97 -22.21
N TYR A 169 -10.72 -9.96 -21.94
CA TYR A 169 -10.69 -11.24 -22.65
C TYR A 169 -12.02 -12.01 -22.53
N ARG A 170 -12.69 -11.93 -21.38
CA ARG A 170 -14.02 -12.52 -21.20
C ARG A 170 -15.10 -11.79 -21.98
N GLY A 171 -15.04 -10.46 -22.01
CA GLY A 171 -15.95 -9.63 -22.81
C GLY A 171 -15.85 -9.97 -24.30
N LEU A 172 -14.64 -10.17 -24.82
CA LEU A 172 -14.42 -10.64 -26.19
C LEU A 172 -15.06 -12.01 -26.48
N ARG A 173 -15.16 -12.88 -25.47
CA ARG A 173 -15.80 -14.20 -25.57
C ARG A 173 -17.33 -14.14 -25.37
N GLY A 174 -17.93 -12.96 -25.25
CA GLY A 174 -19.37 -12.77 -25.03
C GLY A 174 -19.86 -13.35 -23.70
N ARG A 175 -18.97 -13.57 -22.73
CA ARG A 175 -19.34 -14.14 -21.42
C ARG A 175 -19.84 -13.04 -20.49
N ILE A 176 -20.79 -13.38 -19.62
CA ILE A 176 -21.32 -12.47 -18.61
C ILE A 176 -20.18 -11.96 -17.72
N VAL A 177 -20.18 -10.66 -17.49
CA VAL A 177 -19.31 -9.92 -16.58
C VAL A 177 -20.24 -9.18 -15.63
N LEU A 178 -20.34 -9.67 -14.39
CA LEU A 178 -21.16 -9.01 -13.37
C LEU A 178 -20.44 -7.77 -12.83
N PRO A 179 -21.17 -6.69 -12.50
CA PRO A 179 -20.57 -5.54 -11.84
C PRO A 179 -20.05 -5.94 -10.45
N LEU A 180 -18.90 -5.40 -10.07
CA LEU A 180 -18.32 -5.62 -8.75
C LEU A 180 -18.87 -4.57 -7.78
N ASN A 181 -19.36 -5.00 -6.62
CA ASN A 181 -19.75 -4.09 -5.55
C ASN A 181 -18.50 -3.51 -4.86
N ASP A 182 -18.60 -2.27 -4.38
CA ASP A 182 -17.54 -1.63 -3.59
C ASP A 182 -17.31 -2.40 -2.28
N ARG A 183 -16.09 -2.91 -2.08
CA ARG A 183 -15.71 -3.64 -0.85
C ARG A 183 -14.75 -2.79 -0.02
N PRO A 184 -15.17 -2.28 1.16
CA PRO A 184 -14.30 -1.47 2.02
C PRO A 184 -12.98 -2.15 2.40
N MET A 185 -13.02 -3.46 2.66
CA MET A 185 -11.83 -4.23 3.04
C MET A 185 -10.78 -4.32 1.92
N ALA A 186 -11.20 -4.40 0.66
CA ALA A 186 -10.26 -4.42 -0.47
C ALA A 186 -9.44 -3.13 -0.54
N ARG A 187 -10.08 -1.98 -0.29
CA ARG A 187 -9.38 -0.67 -0.21
C ARG A 187 -8.40 -0.60 0.94
N VAL A 188 -8.79 -1.08 2.13
CA VAL A 188 -7.89 -1.13 3.29
C VAL A 188 -6.67 -1.98 2.98
N MET A 189 -6.86 -3.16 2.36
CA MET A 189 -5.74 -4.03 1.97
C MET A 189 -4.84 -3.39 0.91
N ALA A 190 -5.40 -2.67 -0.06
CA ALA A 190 -4.63 -1.92 -1.05
C ALA A 190 -3.78 -0.82 -0.38
N GLY A 191 -4.38 -0.01 0.50
CA GLY A 191 -3.67 1.03 1.25
C GLY A 191 -2.58 0.48 2.17
N LEU A 192 -2.83 -0.64 2.86
CA LEU A 192 -1.82 -1.33 3.66
C LEU A 192 -0.65 -1.84 2.80
N ASN A 193 -0.94 -2.41 1.63
CA ASN A 193 0.10 -2.85 0.70
C ASN A 193 0.91 -1.67 0.15
N MET A 194 0.25 -0.56 -0.17
CA MET A 194 0.92 0.68 -0.59
C MET A 194 1.86 1.17 0.51
N GLY A 195 1.40 1.27 1.76
CA GLY A 195 2.26 1.62 2.90
C GLY A 195 3.44 0.66 3.06
N PHE A 196 3.21 -0.65 2.98
CA PHE A 196 4.26 -1.67 3.08
C PHE A 196 5.30 -1.55 1.98
N ILE A 197 4.92 -1.34 0.72
CA ILE A 197 5.87 -1.16 -0.40
C ILE A 197 6.76 0.06 -0.16
N GLY A 198 6.17 1.18 0.30
CA GLY A 198 6.93 2.39 0.62
C GLY A 198 7.97 2.16 1.71
N VAL A 199 7.58 1.45 2.77
CA VAL A 199 8.49 1.08 3.86
C VAL A 199 9.55 0.07 3.40
N ALA A 200 9.21 -0.89 2.55
CA ALA A 200 10.13 -1.90 2.02
C ALA A 200 11.20 -1.30 1.09
N LEU A 201 10.89 -0.18 0.43
CA LEU A 201 11.85 0.59 -0.37
C LEU A 201 12.84 1.38 0.50
N LEU A 202 12.50 1.69 1.75
CA LEU A 202 13.43 2.34 2.68
C LEU A 202 14.52 1.36 3.12
N PRO A 203 15.78 1.80 3.24
CA PRO A 203 16.89 0.95 3.62
C PRO A 203 16.96 0.64 5.13
N ILE A 204 15.82 0.56 5.81
CA ILE A 204 15.72 0.42 7.27
C ILE A 204 15.72 -1.05 7.69
N PHE A 205 14.94 -1.90 7.01
CA PHE A 205 14.74 -3.29 7.41
C PHE A 205 15.54 -4.29 6.57
N ALA A 206 15.92 -5.42 7.20
CA ALA A 206 16.58 -6.51 6.50
C ALA A 206 15.63 -7.22 5.52
N ALA A 207 16.16 -7.66 4.36
CA ALA A 207 15.38 -8.33 3.32
C ALA A 207 14.68 -9.62 3.81
N ARG A 208 15.25 -10.31 4.80
CA ARG A 208 14.62 -11.49 5.44
C ARG A 208 13.29 -11.13 6.10
N VAL A 209 13.28 -10.06 6.88
CA VAL A 209 12.07 -9.59 7.60
C VAL A 209 11.04 -9.07 6.61
N LEU A 210 11.48 -8.32 5.59
CA LEU A 210 10.60 -7.83 4.52
C LEU A 210 9.98 -8.99 3.72
N THR A 211 10.74 -10.04 3.41
CA THR A 211 10.23 -11.24 2.74
C THR A 211 9.16 -11.94 3.60
N TRP A 212 9.36 -11.99 4.91
CA TRP A 212 8.37 -12.54 5.83
C TRP A 212 7.09 -11.70 5.85
N ALA A 213 7.22 -10.39 6.03
CA ALA A 213 6.09 -9.46 6.02
C ALA A 213 5.35 -9.43 4.66
N ALA A 214 6.08 -9.61 3.55
CA ALA A 214 5.52 -9.65 2.20
C ALA A 214 4.45 -10.74 2.02
N VAL A 215 4.56 -11.87 2.73
CA VAL A 215 3.53 -12.91 2.71
C VAL A 215 2.24 -12.41 3.37
N PHE A 216 2.34 -11.71 4.50
CA PHE A 216 1.19 -11.21 5.24
C PHE A 216 0.43 -10.14 4.46
N PHE A 217 1.10 -9.27 3.71
CA PHE A 217 0.44 -8.24 2.92
C PHE A 217 -0.05 -8.74 1.56
N SER A 218 0.73 -9.59 0.88
CA SER A 218 0.39 -10.04 -0.48
C SER A 218 -0.73 -11.08 -0.51
N VAL A 219 -0.75 -12.04 0.43
CA VAL A 219 -1.71 -13.15 0.41
C VAL A 219 -3.16 -12.66 0.53
N PRO A 220 -3.54 -11.83 1.52
CA PRO A 220 -4.91 -11.33 1.63
C PRO A 220 -5.34 -10.49 0.42
N LEU A 221 -4.42 -9.68 -0.12
CA LEU A 221 -4.70 -8.85 -1.29
C LEU A 221 -4.96 -9.70 -2.54
N LEU A 222 -4.08 -10.66 -2.84
CA LEU A 222 -4.22 -11.56 -4.00
C LEU A 222 -5.45 -12.47 -3.87
N LEU A 223 -5.75 -12.95 -2.67
CA LEU A 223 -7.00 -13.68 -2.39
C LEU A 223 -8.23 -12.78 -2.60
N GLY A 224 -8.14 -11.49 -2.27
CA GLY A 224 -9.16 -10.49 -2.59
C GLY A 224 -9.41 -10.37 -4.10
N PHE A 225 -8.36 -10.26 -4.90
CA PHE A 225 -8.50 -10.26 -6.37
C PHE A 225 -9.08 -11.57 -6.92
N LEU A 226 -8.69 -12.72 -6.36
CA LEU A 226 -9.24 -14.01 -6.74
C LEU A 226 -10.74 -14.10 -6.39
N TRP A 227 -11.13 -13.57 -5.23
CA TRP A 227 -12.52 -13.46 -4.82
C TRP A 227 -13.32 -12.62 -5.81
N ASP A 228 -12.83 -11.42 -6.11
CA ASP A 228 -13.50 -10.48 -7.00
C ASP A 228 -13.64 -11.09 -8.41
N TRP A 229 -12.67 -11.90 -8.84
CA TRP A 229 -12.76 -12.66 -10.08
C TRP A 229 -13.86 -13.74 -10.06
N LEU A 230 -14.02 -14.45 -8.95
CA LEU A 230 -15.07 -15.46 -8.80
C LEU A 230 -16.47 -14.83 -8.80
N VAL A 231 -16.61 -13.63 -8.23
CA VAL A 231 -17.84 -12.83 -8.30
C VAL A 231 -18.11 -12.35 -9.72
N VAL A 232 -17.14 -11.67 -10.37
CA VAL A 232 -17.30 -11.14 -11.73
C VAL A 232 -17.59 -12.23 -12.75
N SER A 233 -17.01 -13.42 -12.57
CA SER A 233 -17.22 -14.56 -13.45
C SER A 233 -18.55 -15.29 -13.24
N GLY A 234 -19.35 -14.89 -12.23
CA GLY A 234 -20.64 -15.50 -11.90
C GLY A 234 -20.53 -16.89 -11.27
N ARG A 235 -19.35 -17.26 -10.75
CA ARG A 235 -19.11 -18.58 -10.16
C ARG A 235 -19.54 -18.67 -8.70
N MET A 236 -19.72 -17.54 -8.02
CA MET A 236 -20.28 -17.48 -6.67
C MET A 236 -21.72 -16.96 -6.70
N THR A 237 -22.62 -17.69 -6.05
CA THR A 237 -23.99 -17.22 -5.80
C THR A 237 -24.00 -16.21 -4.66
N THR A 238 -24.95 -15.27 -4.67
CA THR A 238 -25.10 -14.23 -3.63
C THR A 238 -25.18 -14.83 -2.23
N GLY A 239 -25.97 -15.89 -2.03
CA GLY A 239 -26.07 -16.58 -0.74
C GLY A 239 -24.81 -17.34 -0.30
N CYS A 240 -23.85 -17.60 -1.20
CA CYS A 240 -22.53 -18.13 -0.83
C CYS A 240 -21.61 -17.00 -0.33
N VAL A 241 -21.64 -15.85 -1.01
CA VAL A 241 -20.92 -14.63 -0.62
C VAL A 241 -21.34 -14.19 0.78
N ASP A 242 -22.63 -14.04 1.04
CA ASP A 242 -23.15 -13.58 2.34
C ASP A 242 -22.75 -14.53 3.49
N ARG A 243 -22.84 -15.84 3.24
CA ARG A 243 -22.42 -16.86 4.22
C ARG A 243 -20.93 -16.75 4.52
N LEU A 244 -20.07 -16.62 3.51
CA LEU A 244 -18.65 -16.53 3.76
C LEU A 244 -18.26 -15.20 4.43
N GLU A 245 -18.86 -14.09 4.04
CA GLU A 245 -18.62 -12.81 4.71
C GLU A 245 -19.01 -12.87 6.20
N SER A 246 -20.13 -13.53 6.52
CA SER A 246 -20.52 -13.76 7.92
C SER A 246 -19.53 -14.66 8.68
N LEU A 247 -18.99 -15.69 8.03
CA LEU A 247 -17.98 -16.58 8.61
C LEU A 247 -16.67 -15.83 8.85
N ILE A 248 -16.20 -15.07 7.86
CA ILE A 248 -15.00 -14.24 7.96
C ILE A 248 -15.16 -13.23 9.09
N ALA A 249 -16.31 -12.55 9.20
CA ALA A 249 -16.54 -11.59 10.29
C ALA A 249 -16.44 -12.26 11.67
N LYS A 250 -17.01 -13.45 11.84
CA LYS A 250 -16.95 -14.22 13.09
C LYS A 250 -15.53 -14.70 13.40
N THR A 251 -14.83 -15.28 12.44
CA THR A 251 -13.48 -15.81 12.63
C THR A 251 -12.47 -14.69 12.87
N THR A 252 -12.62 -13.55 12.20
CA THR A 252 -11.74 -12.38 12.37
C THR A 252 -11.71 -11.89 13.81
N GLY A 253 -12.87 -11.84 14.49
CA GLY A 253 -12.94 -11.44 15.89
C GLY A 253 -12.19 -12.39 16.83
N ALA A 254 -12.36 -13.70 16.65
CA ALA A 254 -11.68 -14.72 17.44
C ALA A 254 -10.17 -14.74 17.18
N VAL A 255 -9.76 -14.64 15.91
CA VAL A 255 -8.35 -14.57 15.52
C VAL A 255 -7.68 -13.32 16.09
N ALA A 256 -8.33 -12.16 16.03
CA ALA A 256 -7.79 -10.93 16.61
C ALA A 256 -7.56 -11.07 18.13
N MET A 257 -8.50 -11.70 18.85
CA MET A 257 -8.34 -11.96 20.28
C MET A 257 -7.16 -12.90 20.57
N LEU A 258 -7.04 -13.99 19.81
CA LEU A 258 -5.91 -14.91 19.92
C LEU A 258 -4.58 -14.19 19.65
N MET A 259 -4.50 -13.35 18.62
CA MET A 259 -3.28 -12.59 18.31
C MET A 259 -2.89 -11.62 19.43
N ARG A 260 -3.85 -11.00 20.14
CA ARG A 260 -3.53 -10.17 21.32
C ARG A 260 -2.89 -10.99 22.44
N ILE A 261 -3.40 -12.20 22.69
CA ILE A 261 -2.83 -13.12 23.68
C ILE A 261 -1.41 -13.53 23.29
N VAL A 262 -1.19 -13.81 22.00
CA VAL A 262 0.15 -14.12 21.48
C VAL A 262 1.09 -12.93 21.64
N VAL A 263 0.66 -11.70 21.32
CA VAL A 263 1.48 -10.49 21.53
C VAL A 263 1.83 -10.32 23.00
N LEU A 264 0.87 -10.51 23.92
CA LEU A 264 1.11 -10.42 25.36
C LEU A 264 2.11 -11.49 25.83
N GLY A 265 1.93 -12.74 25.40
CA GLY A 265 2.82 -13.85 25.75
C GLY A 265 4.24 -13.66 25.22
N CYS A 266 4.39 -13.32 23.95
CA CYS A 266 5.69 -13.01 23.36
C CYS A 266 6.34 -11.78 24.01
N GLY A 267 5.54 -10.75 24.31
CA GLY A 267 6.00 -9.55 25.01
C GLY A 267 6.56 -9.88 26.40
N ALA A 268 5.89 -10.76 27.15
CA ALA A 268 6.37 -11.23 28.45
C ALA A 268 7.69 -12.02 28.37
N VAL A 269 7.85 -12.86 27.33
CA VAL A 269 9.09 -13.61 27.09
C VAL A 269 10.25 -12.66 26.72
N VAL A 270 10.01 -11.72 25.81
CA VAL A 270 11.01 -10.72 25.39
C VAL A 270 11.39 -9.81 26.57
N ALA A 271 10.40 -9.36 27.35
CA ALA A 271 10.61 -8.62 28.57
C ALA A 271 11.48 -9.41 29.55
N GLY A 272 11.13 -10.66 29.87
CA GLY A 272 11.90 -11.49 30.81
C GLY A 272 13.35 -11.73 30.39
N ALA A 273 13.62 -11.83 29.08
CA ALA A 273 14.96 -12.08 28.55
C ALA A 273 15.82 -10.80 28.40
N HIS A 274 15.19 -9.65 28.10
CA HIS A 274 15.91 -8.45 27.64
C HIS A 274 15.68 -7.19 28.48
N LEU A 275 14.72 -7.16 29.42
CA LEU A 275 14.49 -5.99 30.30
C LEU A 275 15.78 -5.44 30.95
N PRO A 276 16.69 -6.30 31.47
CA PRO A 276 17.87 -5.83 32.19
C PRO A 276 18.87 -5.09 31.28
N THR A 277 18.80 -5.33 29.97
CA THR A 277 19.77 -4.84 28.98
C THR A 277 19.25 -3.67 28.16
N LEU A 278 17.93 -3.45 28.12
CA LEU A 278 17.32 -2.41 27.30
C LEU A 278 17.28 -1.07 28.03
N PRO A 279 17.42 0.05 27.31
CA PRO A 279 17.25 1.37 27.90
C PRO A 279 15.80 1.54 28.39
N ALA A 280 15.62 2.27 29.50
CA ALA A 280 14.32 2.45 30.14
C ALA A 280 13.24 3.01 29.19
N LEU A 281 13.62 3.86 28.24
CA LEU A 281 12.72 4.40 27.23
C LEU A 281 12.16 3.31 26.30
N GLU A 282 12.98 2.36 25.84
CA GLU A 282 12.53 1.28 24.96
C GLU A 282 11.60 0.32 25.70
N VAL A 283 11.89 0.04 26.97
CA VAL A 283 11.01 -0.76 27.82
C VAL A 283 9.66 -0.06 27.99
N LEU A 284 9.66 1.24 28.30
CA LEU A 284 8.43 2.04 28.44
C LEU A 284 7.60 2.03 27.16
N VAL A 285 8.24 2.25 25.99
CA VAL A 285 7.59 2.23 24.69
C VAL A 285 7.04 0.83 24.36
N GLY A 286 7.83 -0.23 24.56
CA GLY A 286 7.37 -1.60 24.32
C GLY A 286 6.19 -2.02 25.20
N VAL A 287 6.24 -1.69 26.50
CA VAL A 287 5.14 -1.97 27.44
C VAL A 287 3.90 -1.17 27.08
N SER A 288 4.03 0.13 26.81
CA SER A 288 2.88 0.97 26.42
C SER A 288 2.21 0.48 25.14
N LEU A 289 2.97 0.15 24.09
CA LEU A 289 2.42 -0.43 22.86
C LEU A 289 1.72 -1.77 23.11
N SER A 290 2.30 -2.63 23.94
CA SER A 290 1.69 -3.91 24.30
C SER A 290 0.37 -3.74 25.05
N VAL A 291 0.32 -2.81 26.01
CA VAL A 291 -0.89 -2.47 26.76
C VAL A 291 -1.96 -1.90 25.82
N MET A 292 -1.59 -0.99 24.92
CA MET A 292 -2.48 -0.43 23.91
C MET A 292 -3.08 -1.52 22.99
N ILE A 293 -2.27 -2.48 22.55
CA ILE A 293 -2.73 -3.62 21.73
C ILE A 293 -3.70 -4.51 22.51
N VAL A 294 -3.36 -4.88 23.75
CA VAL A 294 -4.15 -5.81 24.57
C VAL A 294 -5.49 -5.20 24.95
N LEU A 295 -5.50 -3.92 25.35
CA LEU A 295 -6.73 -3.17 25.64
C LEU A 295 -7.51 -2.81 24.36
N GLY A 296 -6.88 -2.91 23.20
CA GLY A 296 -7.45 -2.45 21.93
C GLY A 296 -7.67 -0.93 21.91
N TRP A 297 -6.78 -0.18 22.57
CA TRP A 297 -6.77 1.28 22.55
C TRP A 297 -5.81 1.77 21.46
N LEU A 298 -6.31 2.42 20.40
CA LEU A 298 -5.51 2.74 19.20
C LEU A 298 -4.76 1.51 18.68
N GLY A 299 -5.44 0.36 18.72
CA GLY A 299 -4.81 -0.94 18.61
C GLY A 299 -4.09 -1.18 17.28
N ARG A 300 -4.57 -0.64 16.14
CA ARG A 300 -3.83 -0.79 14.87
C ARG A 300 -2.60 0.10 14.82
N CYS A 301 -2.68 1.32 15.35
CA CYS A 301 -1.55 2.24 15.42
C CYS A 301 -0.45 1.67 16.34
N ALA A 302 -0.86 1.13 17.49
CA ALA A 302 0.04 0.45 18.40
C ALA A 302 0.67 -0.81 17.77
N ALA A 303 -0.13 -1.60 17.03
CA ALA A 303 0.39 -2.75 16.29
C ALA A 303 1.37 -2.35 15.17
N LEU A 304 1.14 -1.24 14.45
CA LEU A 304 2.09 -0.66 13.48
C LEU A 304 3.41 -0.29 14.17
N GLY A 305 3.37 0.49 15.25
CA GLY A 305 4.57 0.86 16.00
C GLY A 305 5.33 -0.35 16.53
N ALA A 306 4.62 -1.32 17.12
CA ALA A 306 5.19 -2.56 17.62
C ALA A 306 5.81 -3.40 16.48
N SER A 307 5.15 -3.47 15.31
CA SER A 307 5.68 -4.20 14.15
C SER A 307 6.98 -3.60 13.62
N CYS A 308 7.12 -2.27 13.60
CA CYS A 308 8.38 -1.60 13.22
C CYS A 308 9.51 -1.92 14.20
N TRP A 309 9.23 -1.85 15.50
CA TRP A 309 10.21 -2.19 16.54
C TRP A 309 10.62 -3.66 16.47
N LEU A 310 9.65 -4.57 16.36
CA LEU A 310 9.90 -6.02 16.21
C LEU A 310 10.64 -6.35 14.91
N ALA A 311 10.33 -5.68 13.81
CA ALA A 311 11.02 -5.86 12.53
C ALA A 311 12.49 -5.41 12.61
N GLN A 312 12.77 -4.34 13.35
CA GLN A 312 14.15 -3.91 13.61
C GLN A 312 14.89 -4.95 14.47
N ALA A 313 14.28 -5.40 15.57
CA ALA A 313 14.88 -6.42 16.43
C ALA A 313 15.13 -7.75 15.68
N ALA A 314 14.17 -8.19 14.88
CA ALA A 314 14.24 -9.39 14.04
C ALA A 314 15.23 -9.27 12.86
N SER A 315 15.73 -8.07 12.57
CA SER A 315 16.75 -7.87 11.52
C SER A 315 18.15 -8.29 11.98
N SER A 316 18.36 -8.53 13.27
CA SER A 316 19.61 -9.11 13.79
C SER A 316 19.72 -10.60 13.45
N SER A 317 20.92 -11.07 13.08
CA SER A 317 21.14 -12.46 12.63
C SER A 317 20.81 -13.52 13.69
N ASP A 318 20.98 -13.16 14.97
CA ASP A 318 20.77 -14.03 16.12
C ASP A 318 19.40 -13.81 16.80
N ALA A 319 18.48 -13.11 16.13
CA ALA A 319 17.17 -12.81 16.69
C ALA A 319 16.42 -14.11 17.05
N PRO A 320 15.96 -14.29 18.30
CA PRO A 320 15.18 -15.45 18.68
C PRO A 320 13.84 -15.48 17.91
N PRO A 321 13.31 -16.68 17.62
CA PRO A 321 12.10 -16.85 16.80
C PRO A 321 10.85 -16.18 17.39
N VAL A 322 10.85 -15.90 18.69
CA VAL A 322 9.78 -15.16 19.39
C VAL A 322 9.52 -13.78 18.76
N PHE A 323 10.54 -13.10 18.23
CA PHE A 323 10.37 -11.81 17.55
C PHE A 323 9.58 -11.95 16.25
N LEU A 324 9.81 -13.02 15.47
CA LEU A 324 9.06 -13.28 14.25
C LEU A 324 7.61 -13.67 14.55
N VAL A 325 7.36 -14.45 15.61
CA VAL A 325 6.00 -14.80 16.05
C VAL A 325 5.24 -13.55 16.50
N ALA A 326 5.87 -12.70 17.32
CA ALA A 326 5.30 -11.43 17.73
C ALA A 326 5.04 -10.49 16.53
N LEU A 327 5.96 -10.45 15.57
CA LEU A 327 5.81 -9.67 14.35
C LEU A 327 4.62 -10.19 13.52
N SER A 328 4.50 -11.51 13.33
CA SER A 328 3.36 -12.11 12.64
C SER A 328 2.03 -11.78 13.32
N ALA A 329 1.97 -11.80 14.65
CA ALA A 329 0.77 -11.44 15.39
C ALA A 329 0.41 -9.95 15.25
N THR A 330 1.39 -9.06 15.31
CA THR A 330 1.17 -7.61 15.11
C THR A 330 0.75 -7.29 13.67
N LEU A 331 1.37 -7.91 12.65
CA LEU A 331 0.96 -7.79 11.25
C LEU A 331 -0.47 -8.28 11.02
N MET A 332 -0.87 -9.40 11.63
CA MET A 332 -2.24 -9.88 11.57
C MET A 332 -3.23 -8.91 12.22
N LEU A 333 -2.87 -8.28 13.34
CA LEU A 333 -3.70 -7.25 13.97
C LEU A 333 -3.81 -5.97 13.13
N ILE A 334 -2.76 -5.60 12.39
CA ILE A 334 -2.79 -4.48 11.45
C ILE A 334 -3.77 -4.76 10.31
N ILE A 335 -3.82 -6.00 9.81
CA ILE A 335 -4.67 -6.42 8.69
C ILE A 335 -6.12 -6.59 9.15
N LEU A 336 -6.35 -7.48 10.12
CA LEU A 336 -7.67 -7.89 10.60
C LEU A 336 -8.33 -6.84 11.50
N GLY A 337 -7.53 -6.00 12.13
CA GLY A 337 -7.96 -5.12 13.21
C GLY A 337 -7.96 -5.82 14.55
N THR A 338 -8.16 -5.04 15.60
CA THR A 338 -8.04 -5.55 16.96
C THR A 338 -9.25 -6.34 17.46
N GLY A 339 -10.32 -6.49 16.67
CA GLY A 339 -11.50 -7.29 17.05
C GLY A 339 -12.54 -6.52 17.90
N PRO A 340 -13.73 -7.06 18.18
CA PRO A 340 -14.86 -6.31 18.75
C PRO A 340 -14.65 -5.85 20.20
N TRP A 341 -13.76 -6.50 20.95
CA TRP A 341 -13.46 -6.23 22.36
C TRP A 341 -12.39 -5.14 22.57
N SER A 342 -12.41 -4.10 21.75
CA SER A 342 -11.50 -2.95 21.91
C SER A 342 -12.15 -1.81 22.65
N LEU A 343 -11.40 -1.17 23.53
CA LEU A 343 -11.89 0.00 24.26
C LEU A 343 -12.11 1.22 23.36
N TRP A 344 -11.22 1.48 22.40
CA TRP A 344 -11.35 2.65 21.52
C TRP A 344 -10.59 2.49 20.21
N LYS A 345 -11.33 2.63 19.09
CA LYS A 345 -10.83 2.42 17.72
C LYS A 345 -11.21 3.54 16.74
N PRO A 346 -10.75 4.78 16.95
CA PRO A 346 -11.00 5.85 16.00
C PRO A 346 -10.47 5.50 14.60
N GLU A 347 -9.39 4.72 14.51
CA GLU A 347 -8.76 4.31 13.25
C GLU A 347 -9.68 3.47 12.35
N ASP A 348 -10.53 2.61 12.92
CA ASP A 348 -11.45 1.77 12.14
C ASP A 348 -12.53 2.63 11.46
N GLY A 349 -12.88 3.78 12.05
CA GLY A 349 -13.81 4.74 11.46
C GLY A 349 -13.26 5.39 10.19
N TYR A 350 -11.99 5.79 10.19
CA TYR A 350 -11.31 6.36 9.02
C TYR A 350 -11.04 5.33 7.92
N LEU A 351 -10.80 4.06 8.29
CA LEU A 351 -10.52 2.98 7.34
C LEU A 351 -11.81 2.41 6.71
N SER A 352 -12.91 2.37 7.46
CA SER A 352 -14.20 1.83 6.99
C SER A 352 -15.04 2.85 6.23
N ARG A 353 -15.02 4.13 6.63
CA ARG A 353 -15.75 5.22 5.96
C ARG A 353 -14.80 6.03 5.08
N ARG A 354 -15.25 6.42 3.88
CA ARG A 354 -14.51 7.39 3.05
C ARG A 354 -14.48 8.72 3.80
N ALA A 355 -13.33 9.11 4.36
CA ALA A 355 -13.20 10.37 5.08
C ALA A 355 -13.64 11.54 4.20
N GLY A 356 -14.64 12.34 4.62
CA GLY A 356 -15.19 13.45 3.84
C GLY A 356 -16.50 13.16 3.09
N THR A 357 -17.03 11.94 3.10
CA THR A 357 -18.43 11.72 2.68
C THR A 357 -19.36 12.34 3.72
N ARG A 358 -20.07 13.41 3.37
CA ARG A 358 -21.17 13.94 4.20
C ARG A 358 -22.18 12.82 4.40
N SER A 359 -22.51 12.51 5.66
CA SER A 359 -23.69 11.73 5.97
C SER A 359 -24.88 12.49 5.41
N THR A 360 -25.57 11.94 4.41
CA THR A 360 -26.94 12.38 4.13
C THR A 360 -27.73 12.18 5.43
N PRO A 361 -28.42 13.23 5.93
CA PRO A 361 -29.15 13.17 7.18
C PRO A 361 -30.22 12.08 7.21
#